data_AF-A0A2M7PGW3-F1
#
_entry.id   AF-A0A2M7PGW3-F1
#
_cell.length_a   1.000
_cell.length_b   1.000
_cell.length_c   1.000
_cell.angle_alpha   90.00
_cell.angle_beta   90.00
_cell.angle_gamma   90.00
#
_symmetry.space_group_name_H-M   'P 1'
#
loop_
_entity.id
_entity.type
_entity.pdbx_description
1 polymer ?
#
loop_
_entity_poly.entity_id
_entity_poly.type
_entity_poly.pdbx_seq_one_letter_code
_entity_poly.pdbx_strand_id
1 'polypeptide(L)'
;ACTVNVDGVPLRSCLVLTPEVNGAAITTVEGLAKDGKLHPLQEAFMEKGAVQCGFCTSGMIMTAKALLDRNEKPTKKDVIKAMSSNICRCTGYKKIIEAVEAASSKSEAV
;
A
#
# COMPACT_ATOMS: atom_id res chain seq x y z
N ALA A 1 5.14 8.49 -0.95
CA ALA A 1 5.76 8.56 0.39
C ALA A 1 4.74 8.98 1.43
N CYS A 2 4.08 10.14 1.28
CA CYS A 2 3.03 10.64 2.17
C CYS A 2 1.63 10.04 1.94
N THR A 3 1.51 8.84 1.36
CA THR A 3 0.20 8.28 1.05
C THR A 3 -0.42 7.67 2.30
N VAL A 4 -1.66 8.07 2.60
CA VAL A 4 -2.51 7.53 3.67
C VAL A 4 -3.90 7.24 3.11
N ASN A 5 -4.69 6.41 3.77
CA ASN A 5 -6.06 6.15 3.35
C ASN A 5 -7.02 6.99 4.20
N VAL A 6 -7.82 7.84 3.57
CA VAL A 6 -8.87 8.65 4.17
C VAL A 6 -10.21 8.13 3.69
N ASP A 7 -11.05 7.61 4.59
CA ASP A 7 -12.32 6.94 4.27
C ASP A 7 -12.17 5.86 3.18
N GLY A 8 -11.08 5.09 3.25
CA GLY A 8 -10.75 4.04 2.29
C GLY A 8 -10.13 4.53 0.97
N VAL A 9 -9.99 5.85 0.77
CA VAL A 9 -9.40 6.44 -0.44
C VAL A 9 -7.93 6.82 -0.21
N PRO A 10 -6.98 6.39 -1.06
CA PRO A 10 -5.57 6.71 -0.91
C PRO A 10 -5.31 8.15 -1.36
N LEU A 11 -4.89 9.02 -0.42
CA LEU A 11 -4.59 10.42 -0.66
C LEU A 11 -3.15 10.75 -0.29
N ARG A 12 -2.59 11.78 -0.95
CA ARG A 12 -1.29 12.35 -0.60
C ARG A 12 -1.49 13.37 0.51
N SER A 13 -1.13 13.02 1.75
CA SER A 13 -1.40 13.88 2.92
C SER A 13 -0.72 15.24 2.83
N CYS A 14 0.40 15.36 2.11
CA CYS A 14 1.07 16.64 1.91
C CYS A 14 0.31 17.62 1.01
N LEU A 15 -0.79 17.21 0.39
CA LEU A 15 -1.64 18.02 -0.47
C LEU A 15 -3.06 18.17 0.09
N VAL A 16 -3.27 17.81 1.35
CA VAL A 16 -4.58 17.85 2.02
C VAL A 16 -4.43 18.70 3.28
N LEU A 17 -5.31 19.67 3.46
CA LEU A 17 -5.37 20.50 4.66
C LEU A 17 -6.08 19.75 5.78
N THR A 18 -5.60 19.89 7.01
CA THR A 18 -6.20 19.24 8.19
C THR A 18 -7.71 19.48 8.36
N PRO A 19 -8.26 20.70 8.11
CA PRO A 19 -9.70 20.91 8.20
C PRO A 19 -10.54 20.10 7.20
N GLU A 20 -9.98 19.71 6.05
CA GLU A 20 -10.71 18.95 5.02
C GLU A 20 -11.00 17.51 5.44
N VAL A 21 -10.27 16.99 6.43
CA VAL A 21 -10.39 15.60 6.92
C VAL A 21 -10.95 15.53 8.35
N ASN A 22 -11.57 16.61 8.81
CA ASN A 22 -12.21 16.62 10.13
C ASN A 22 -13.32 15.57 10.19
N GLY A 23 -13.20 14.63 11.14
CA GLY A 23 -14.15 13.52 11.31
C GLY A 23 -13.95 12.34 10.35
N ALA A 24 -12.98 12.39 9.43
CA ALA A 24 -12.68 11.29 8.52
C ALA A 24 -11.94 10.14 9.22
N ALA A 25 -12.15 8.91 8.74
CA ALA A 25 -11.38 7.76 9.20
C ALA A 25 -10.04 7.70 8.44
N ILE A 26 -8.93 7.88 9.17
CA ILE A 26 -7.57 7.86 8.59
C ILE A 26 -6.87 6.56 8.98
N THR A 27 -6.39 5.82 7.98
CA THR A 27 -5.52 4.66 8.15
C THR A 27 -4.13 4.96 7.60
N THR A 28 -3.10 4.72 8.41
CA THR A 28 -1.69 4.79 8.03
C THR A 28 -1.07 3.39 8.03
N VAL A 29 0.22 3.28 7.68
CA VAL A 29 0.91 1.97 7.61
C VAL A 29 0.98 1.28 8.98
N GLU A 30 1.05 2.07 10.06
CA GLU A 30 1.06 1.62 11.45
C GLU A 30 -0.25 0.93 11.83
N GLY A 31 -1.36 1.33 11.21
CA GLY A 31 -2.69 0.76 11.46
C GLY A 31 -2.98 -0.58 10.76
N LEU A 32 -2.03 -1.12 9.99
CA LEU A 32 -2.24 -2.37 9.25
C LEU A 32 -1.96 -3.62 10.06
N ALA A 33 -0.96 -3.58 10.94
CA ALA A 33 -0.66 -4.69 11.82
C ALA A 33 -1.71 -4.77 12.94
N LYS A 34 -2.16 -5.99 13.27
CA LYS A 34 -3.12 -6.24 14.35
C LYS A 34 -2.56 -7.32 15.26
N ASP A 35 -2.57 -7.07 16.57
CA ASP A 35 -2.12 -8.02 17.60
C ASP A 35 -0.70 -8.59 17.32
N GLY A 36 0.20 -7.74 16.83
CA GLY A 36 1.57 -8.11 16.48
C GLY A 36 1.71 -8.91 15.17
N LYS A 37 0.60 -9.21 14.48
CA LYS A 37 0.60 -9.85 13.16
C LYS A 37 0.62 -8.80 12.06
N LEU A 38 1.53 -9.00 11.12
CA LEU A 38 1.64 -8.15 9.96
C LEU A 38 0.49 -8.38 8.99
N HIS A 39 0.11 -7.33 8.28
CA HIS A 39 -0.84 -7.44 7.18
C HIS A 39 -0.22 -8.26 6.02
N PRO A 40 -0.99 -9.05 5.25
CA PRO A 40 -0.44 -9.83 4.13
C PRO A 40 0.40 -9.03 3.12
N LEU A 41 0.05 -7.77 2.88
CA LEU A 41 0.89 -6.84 2.10
C LEU A 41 2.25 -6.56 2.75
N GLN A 42 2.30 -6.33 4.06
CA GLN A 42 3.56 -6.10 4.78
C GLN A 42 4.46 -7.34 4.70
N GLU A 43 3.89 -8.53 4.90
CA GLU A 43 4.60 -9.81 4.75
C GLU A 43 5.12 -10.00 3.33
N ALA A 44 4.28 -9.83 2.31
CA ALA A 44 4.67 -9.99 0.91
C ALA A 44 5.79 -9.02 0.51
N PHE A 45 5.77 -7.78 1.01
CA PHE A 45 6.84 -6.82 0.74
C PHE A 45 8.18 -7.27 1.33
N MET A 46 8.18 -7.87 2.52
CA MET A 46 9.39 -8.45 3.11
C MET A 46 9.86 -9.68 2.33
N GLU A 47 8.98 -10.64 2.09
CA GLU A 47 9.28 -11.91 1.41
C GLU A 47 9.82 -11.72 -0.01
N LYS A 48 9.29 -10.75 -0.77
CA LYS A 48 9.71 -10.48 -2.15
C LYS A 48 10.93 -9.57 -2.25
N GLY A 49 11.44 -9.04 -1.14
CA GLY A 49 12.53 -8.05 -1.16
C GLY A 49 12.08 -6.73 -1.82
N ALA A 50 10.83 -6.32 -1.58
CA ALA A 50 10.28 -5.07 -2.09
C ALA A 50 10.73 -3.83 -1.32
N VAL A 51 11.62 -4.01 -0.33
CA VAL A 51 12.15 -2.97 0.55
C VAL A 51 13.67 -2.91 0.43
N GLN A 52 14.19 -1.71 0.23
CA GLN A 52 15.63 -1.39 0.35
C GLN A 52 15.80 -0.29 1.40
N CYS A 53 15.83 1.00 1.00
CA CYS A 53 15.97 2.10 1.95
C CYS A 53 14.73 2.33 2.85
N GLY A 54 13.58 1.76 2.49
CA GLY A 54 12.34 1.86 3.28
C GLY A 54 11.51 3.14 3.11
N PHE A 55 12.09 4.22 2.58
CA PHE A 55 11.43 5.54 2.59
C PHE A 55 10.10 5.58 1.82
N CYS A 56 10.00 4.89 0.68
CA CYS A 56 8.76 4.83 -0.10
C CYS A 56 7.78 3.76 0.39
N THR A 57 8.20 2.86 1.28
CA THR A 57 7.48 1.61 1.59
C THR A 57 6.09 1.86 2.17
N SER A 58 5.95 2.82 3.10
CA SER A 58 4.65 3.17 3.67
C SER A 58 3.64 3.58 2.59
N GLY A 59 4.02 4.53 1.75
CA GLY A 59 3.15 4.99 0.65
C GLY A 59 2.81 3.90 -0.36
N MET A 60 3.78 3.03 -0.69
CA MET A 60 3.56 1.89 -1.58
C MET A 60 2.52 0.91 -1.00
N ILE A 61 2.68 0.54 0.28
CA ILE A 61 1.77 -0.39 0.96
C ILE A 61 0.36 0.22 1.07
N MET A 62 0.23 1.50 1.44
CA MET A 62 -1.08 2.14 1.56
C MET A 62 -1.82 2.21 0.22
N THR A 63 -1.10 2.55 -0.87
CA THR A 63 -1.68 2.54 -2.21
C THR A 63 -2.06 1.12 -2.65
N ALA A 64 -1.23 0.12 -2.36
CA ALA A 64 -1.53 -1.28 -2.70
C ALA A 64 -2.75 -1.78 -1.93
N LYS A 65 -2.86 -1.44 -0.64
CA LYS A 65 -4.02 -1.78 0.18
C LYS A 65 -5.30 -1.22 -0.42
N ALA A 66 -5.30 0.07 -0.76
CA ALA A 66 -6.46 0.70 -1.37
C ALA A 66 -6.81 0.16 -2.78
N LEU A 67 -5.85 -0.43 -3.49
CA LEU A 67 -6.13 -1.18 -4.72
C LEU A 67 -6.83 -2.49 -4.39
N LEU A 68 -6.25 -3.30 -3.49
CA LEU A 68 -6.75 -4.63 -3.15
C LEU A 68 -8.11 -4.61 -2.43
N ASP A 69 -8.37 -3.59 -1.60
CA ASP A 69 -9.67 -3.39 -0.95
C ASP A 69 -10.80 -3.15 -1.98
N ARG A 70 -10.47 -2.64 -3.17
CA ARG A 70 -11.46 -2.33 -4.24
C ARG A 70 -11.49 -3.36 -5.36
N ASN A 71 -10.38 -4.08 -5.55
CA ASN A 71 -10.22 -5.11 -6.55
C ASN A 71 -9.30 -6.19 -5.98
N GLU A 72 -9.89 -7.25 -5.45
CA GLU A 72 -9.16 -8.35 -4.80
C GLU A 72 -8.24 -9.10 -5.77
N LYS A 73 -8.54 -9.10 -7.07
CA LYS A 73 -7.80 -9.81 -8.14
C LYS A 73 -7.39 -8.82 -9.24
N PRO A 74 -6.55 -7.81 -8.93
CA PRO A 74 -6.15 -6.82 -9.92
C PRO A 74 -5.24 -7.47 -10.97
N THR A 75 -5.34 -6.99 -12.21
CA THR A 75 -4.36 -7.38 -13.22
C THR A 75 -3.01 -6.72 -12.91
N LYS A 76 -1.92 -7.29 -13.44
CA LYS A 76 -0.60 -6.65 -13.38
C LYS A 76 -0.61 -5.19 -13.86
N LYS A 77 -1.42 -4.89 -14.89
CA LYS A 77 -1.57 -3.54 -15.43
C LYS A 77 -2.22 -2.60 -14.42
N ASP A 78 -3.19 -3.08 -13.66
CA ASP A 78 -3.83 -2.32 -12.58
C ASP A 78 -2.84 -2.02 -11.46
N VAL A 79 -2.04 -3.02 -11.06
CA VAL A 79 -0.97 -2.85 -10.05
C VAL A 79 0.03 -1.79 -10.50
N ILE A 80 0.54 -1.88 -11.74
CA ILE A 80 1.47 -0.89 -12.30
C ILE A 80 0.85 0.51 -12.29
N LYS A 81 -0.40 0.62 -12.75
CA LYS A 81 -1.11 1.90 -12.79
C LYS A 81 -1.26 2.51 -11.40
N ALA A 82 -1.64 1.72 -10.39
CA ALA A 82 -1.76 2.20 -9.03
C ALA A 82 -0.41 2.65 -8.45
N MET A 83 0.64 1.85 -8.64
CA MET A 83 1.98 2.14 -8.11
C MET A 83 2.65 3.35 -8.76
N SER A 84 2.21 3.78 -9.96
CA SER A 84 2.77 4.94 -10.66
C SER A 84 2.69 6.26 -9.86
N SER A 85 1.80 6.32 -8.86
CA SER A 85 1.65 7.45 -7.95
C SER A 85 2.72 7.53 -6.84
N ASN A 86 3.52 6.47 -6.67
CA ASN A 86 4.58 6.41 -5.66
C ASN A 86 5.93 6.22 -6.33
N ILE A 87 6.85 7.16 -6.12
CA ILE A 87 8.19 7.11 -6.68
C ILE A 87 9.10 6.28 -5.77
N CYS A 88 9.82 5.33 -6.35
CA CYS A 88 10.88 4.56 -5.71
C CYS A 88 12.20 4.72 -6.46
N ARG A 89 13.29 4.99 -5.74
CA ARG A 89 14.63 5.14 -6.33
C ARG A 89 15.53 3.93 -6.17
N CYS A 90 15.14 2.96 -5.35
CA CYS A 90 16.02 1.86 -4.94
C CYS A 90 15.66 0.52 -5.61
N THR A 91 14.38 0.15 -5.64
CA THR A 91 13.97 -1.22 -6.02
C THR A 91 13.77 -1.44 -7.52
N GLY A 92 13.59 -0.37 -8.29
CA GLY A 92 13.19 -0.48 -9.70
C GLY A 92 11.79 -1.07 -9.92
N TYR A 93 10.90 -1.02 -8.91
CA TYR A 93 9.48 -1.42 -8.93
C TYR A 93 9.15 -2.90 -9.13
N LYS A 94 9.99 -3.69 -9.81
CA LYS A 94 9.67 -5.10 -10.11
C LYS A 94 9.26 -5.90 -8.87
N LYS A 95 10.05 -5.81 -7.79
CA LYS A 95 9.76 -6.51 -6.52
C LYS A 95 8.54 -5.98 -5.78
N ILE A 96 8.21 -4.70 -5.95
CA ILE A 96 7.00 -4.10 -5.39
C ILE A 96 5.77 -4.68 -6.10
N ILE A 97 5.78 -4.76 -7.44
CA ILE A 97 4.69 -5.33 -8.22
C ILE A 97 4.48 -6.81 -7.85
N GLU A 98 5.57 -7.60 -7.80
CA GLU A 98 5.53 -9.01 -7.40
C GLU A 98 4.97 -9.20 -5.96
N ALA A 99 5.24 -8.27 -5.05
CA ALA A 99 4.71 -8.31 -3.68
C ALA A 99 3.20 -8.04 -3.63
N VAL A 100 2.70 -7.06 -4.40
CA VAL A 100 1.26 -6.77 -4.47
C VAL A 100 0.50 -7.93 -5.11
N GLU A 101 1.02 -8.52 -6.18
CA GLU A 101 0.43 -9.71 -6.83
C GLU A 101 0.38 -10.90 -5.86
N ALA A 102 1.46 -11.13 -5.09
CA ALA A 102 1.50 -12.20 -4.10
C ALA A 102 0.52 -11.97 -2.93
N ALA A 103 0.34 -10.72 -2.50
CA ALA A 103 -0.63 -10.39 -1.46
C ALA A 103 -2.08 -10.62 -1.93
N SER A 104 -2.41 -10.30 -3.18
CA SER A 104 -3.71 -10.59 -3.80
C SER A 104 -4.04 -12.09 -3.77
N SER A 105 -3.07 -12.97 -4.05
CA SER A 105 -3.28 -14.42 -3.97
C SER A 105 -3.44 -14.98 -2.56
N LYS A 106 -2.94 -14.28 -1.52
CA LYS A 106 -3.06 -14.72 -0.12
C LYS A 106 -4.43 -14.37 0.51
N SER A 107 -5.21 -13.49 -0.12
CA SER A 107 -6.50 -13.04 0.43
C SER A 107 -7.62 -14.10 0.38
N GLU A 108 -7.37 -15.29 -0.19
CA GLU A 108 -8.31 -16.43 -0.18
C GLU A 108 -8.33 -17.21 1.16
N ALA A 109 -7.61 -16.77 2.19
CA ALA A 109 -7.52 -17.45 3.48
C ALA A 109 -7.92 -16.55 4.67
N VAL A 110 -9.19 -16.14 4.75
CA VAL A 110 -9.86 -15.74 5.98
C VAL A 110 -11.29 -16.26 5.98
#